data_AF-A0A8T5ASW8-F1
#
_entry.id   AF-A0A8T5ASW8-F1
#
_cell.length_a   1.000
_cell.length_b   1.000
_cell.length_c   1.000
_cell.angle_alpha   90.00
_cell.angle_beta   90.00
_cell.angle_gamma   90.00
#
_symmetry.space_group_name_H-M   'P 1'
#
loop_
_entity.id
_entity.type
_entity.pdbx_description
1 polymer ?
#
loop_
_entity_poly.entity_id
_entity_poly.type
_entity_poly.pdbx_seq_one_letter_code
_entity_poly.pdbx_strand_id
1 'polypeptide(L)'
;MPQQLHELVVLLLKGVVFRHTEYRSLEEYLAEKYGFRRVEEKEQIVSETRQIIPANHEKIVFHEEAKSPIVLQETEEKLSTLKVYEGEYLDAKVSIYIMGDVVQREDMVTEASGEEQYPIYTSEYQLIKFVSDSGYALQQLTERLDIDLGIDVKSKEWVFHRSREG
;
A
#
# COMPACT_ATOMS: atom_id res chain seq x y z
N MET A 1 16.54 -38.19 -15.88
CA MET A 1 15.59 -37.09 -16.17
C MET A 1 16.26 -35.79 -15.74
N PRO A 2 16.23 -34.71 -16.53
CA PRO A 2 16.78 -33.43 -16.09
C PRO A 2 15.94 -32.93 -14.91
N GLN A 3 16.57 -32.63 -13.79
CA GLN A 3 15.93 -32.01 -12.63
C GLN A 3 15.41 -30.63 -13.06
N GLN A 4 14.10 -30.38 -12.92
CA GLN A 4 13.56 -29.04 -13.09
C GLN A 4 14.04 -28.18 -11.91
N LEU A 5 14.83 -27.16 -12.23
CA LEU A 5 15.19 -26.12 -11.27
C LEU A 5 13.98 -25.20 -11.13
N HIS A 6 13.38 -25.19 -9.95
CA HIS A 6 12.38 -24.19 -9.61
C HIS A 6 13.09 -23.00 -8.94
N GLU A 7 13.00 -21.85 -9.58
CA GLU A 7 13.45 -20.58 -9.03
C GLU A 7 12.22 -19.84 -8.50
N LEU A 8 12.24 -19.52 -7.21
CA LEU A 8 11.24 -18.70 -6.56
C LEU A 8 11.86 -17.33 -6.32
N VAL A 9 11.23 -16.31 -6.89
CA VAL A 9 11.66 -14.93 -6.81
C VAL A 9 10.84 -14.21 -5.75
N VAL A 10 11.53 -13.49 -4.88
CA VAL A 10 10.92 -12.72 -3.80
C VAL A 10 11.36 -11.27 -3.92
N LEU A 11 10.39 -10.36 -3.84
CA LEU A 11 10.62 -8.92 -3.76
C LEU A 11 10.06 -8.39 -2.44
N LEU A 12 10.91 -7.83 -1.60
CA LEU A 12 10.54 -7.20 -0.34
C LEU A 12 10.52 -5.67 -0.52
N LEU A 13 9.39 -5.06 -0.17
CA LEU A 13 9.21 -3.62 -0.12
C LEU A 13 9.04 -3.21 1.35
N LYS A 14 9.93 -2.35 1.86
CA LYS A 14 9.91 -1.88 3.25
C LYS A 14 9.51 -0.42 3.29
N GLY A 15 8.63 -0.06 4.22
CA GLY A 15 8.15 1.31 4.41
C GLY A 15 7.45 1.83 3.17
N VAL A 16 6.33 1.21 2.81
CA VAL A 16 5.53 1.53 1.63
C VAL A 16 4.44 2.52 2.03
N VAL A 17 4.30 3.63 1.30
CA VAL A 17 3.23 4.62 1.54
C VAL A 17 2.32 4.64 0.32
N PHE A 18 1.07 4.28 0.57
CA PHE A 18 -0.02 4.33 -0.39
C PHE A 18 -0.90 5.54 -0.08
N ARG A 19 -1.22 6.34 -1.10
CA ARG A 19 -2.13 7.48 -0.99
C ARG A 19 -3.10 7.48 -2.16
N HIS A 20 -4.39 7.51 -1.88
CA HIS A 20 -5.41 7.50 -2.93
C HIS A 20 -6.71 8.18 -2.46
N THR A 21 -7.46 8.75 -3.39
CA THR A 21 -8.76 9.40 -3.09
C THR A 21 -9.93 8.41 -3.14
N GLU A 22 -9.83 7.37 -3.97
CA GLU A 22 -10.91 6.39 -4.17
C GLU A 22 -10.74 5.09 -3.37
N TYR A 23 -9.49 4.67 -3.11
CA TYR A 23 -9.17 3.37 -2.52
C TYR A 23 -8.58 3.60 -1.14
N ARG A 24 -9.06 2.89 -0.13
CA ARG A 24 -8.61 3.04 1.26
C ARG A 24 -7.27 2.39 1.52
N SER A 25 -6.95 1.37 0.73
CA SER A 25 -5.77 0.53 0.92
C SER A 25 -5.26 -0.04 -0.39
N LEU A 26 -3.98 -0.43 -0.41
CA LEU A 26 -3.38 -1.16 -1.53
C LEU A 26 -4.09 -2.50 -1.77
N GLU A 27 -4.54 -3.17 -0.70
CA GLU A 27 -5.27 -4.44 -0.79
C GLU A 27 -6.56 -4.32 -1.60
N GLU A 28 -7.33 -3.26 -1.34
CA GLU A 28 -8.56 -2.95 -2.06
C GLU A 28 -8.27 -2.73 -3.55
N TYR A 29 -7.25 -1.92 -3.86
CA TYR A 29 -6.81 -1.71 -5.23
C TYR A 29 -6.39 -3.02 -5.93
N LEU A 30 -5.59 -3.85 -5.26
CA LEU A 30 -5.13 -5.13 -5.81
C LEU A 30 -6.29 -6.10 -6.06
N ALA A 31 -7.26 -6.14 -5.16
CA ALA A 31 -8.45 -6.97 -5.29
C ALA A 31 -9.34 -6.51 -6.44
N GLU A 32 -9.64 -5.21 -6.52
CA GLU A 32 -10.54 -4.68 -7.55
C GLU A 32 -9.90 -4.62 -8.94
N LYS A 33 -8.66 -4.14 -9.02
CA LYS A 33 -8.00 -3.90 -10.30
C LYS A 33 -7.44 -5.17 -10.92
N TYR A 34 -6.86 -6.03 -10.09
CA TYR A 34 -6.13 -7.21 -10.53
C TYR A 34 -6.74 -8.54 -10.09
N GLY A 35 -7.85 -8.51 -9.34
CA GLY A 35 -8.57 -9.73 -8.93
C GLY A 35 -7.82 -10.57 -7.90
N PHE A 36 -6.85 -10.00 -7.18
CA PHE A 36 -6.14 -10.70 -6.11
C PHE A 36 -7.11 -11.06 -4.99
N ARG A 37 -7.06 -12.31 -4.53
CA ARG A 37 -7.96 -12.85 -3.52
C ARG A 37 -7.23 -12.99 -2.20
N ARG A 38 -7.86 -12.55 -1.12
CA ARG A 38 -7.35 -12.77 0.25
C ARG A 38 -7.49 -14.25 0.61
N VAL A 39 -6.38 -14.89 0.97
CA VAL A 39 -6.33 -16.32 1.36
C VAL A 39 -6.02 -16.52 2.84
N GLU A 40 -5.36 -15.56 3.49
CA GLU A 40 -5.11 -15.57 4.93
C GLU A 40 -5.17 -14.16 5.49
N GLU A 41 -5.72 -14.03 6.70
CA GLU A 41 -5.78 -12.77 7.43
C GLU A 41 -5.65 -13.01 8.94
N LYS A 42 -4.68 -12.32 9.53
CA LYS A 42 -4.56 -12.14 10.98
C LYS A 42 -4.28 -10.67 11.23
N GLU A 43 -5.17 -10.01 11.96
CA GLU A 43 -5.04 -8.61 12.32
C GLU A 43 -5.27 -8.43 13.81
N GLN A 44 -4.52 -7.49 14.38
CA GLN A 44 -4.69 -7.03 15.74
C GLN A 44 -4.58 -5.52 15.76
N ILE A 45 -5.62 -4.84 16.25
CA ILE A 45 -5.58 -3.41 16.50
C ILE A 45 -4.57 -3.15 17.62
N VAL A 46 -3.56 -2.33 17.34
CA VAL A 46 -2.49 -1.99 18.30
C VAL A 46 -2.77 -0.64 18.96
N SER A 47 -3.36 0.30 18.22
CA SER A 47 -3.81 1.59 18.75
C SER A 47 -4.81 2.24 17.81
N GLU A 48 -5.90 2.75 18.37
CA GLU A 48 -6.79 3.71 17.71
C GLU A 48 -6.44 5.09 18.25
N THR A 49 -6.11 6.07 17.39
CA THR A 49 -5.90 7.45 17.85
C THR A 49 -6.83 8.41 17.11
N ARG A 50 -7.77 8.92 17.92
CA ARG A 50 -8.63 10.13 17.84
C ARG A 50 -8.62 10.98 16.57
N GLN A 51 -9.82 11.46 16.22
CA GLN A 51 -10.04 12.69 15.45
C GLN A 51 -9.05 13.78 15.89
N ILE A 52 -8.07 14.09 15.05
CA ILE A 52 -7.27 15.29 15.18
C ILE A 52 -8.07 16.35 14.42
N ILE A 53 -8.70 17.25 15.17
CA ILE A 53 -9.19 18.49 14.58
C ILE A 53 -7.93 19.33 14.36
N PRO A 54 -7.56 19.66 13.12
CA PRO A 54 -6.37 20.45 12.85
C PRO A 54 -6.46 21.77 13.62
N ALA A 55 -5.43 22.08 14.40
CA ALA A 55 -5.43 23.24 15.27
C ALA A 55 -5.49 24.52 14.44
N ASN A 56 -6.69 25.10 14.31
CA ASN A 56 -6.98 26.46 13.84
C ASN A 56 -5.88 27.11 12.97
N HIS A 57 -5.96 26.91 11.65
CA HIS A 57 -5.14 27.62 10.66
C HIS A 57 -5.46 29.12 10.52
N GLU A 58 -6.21 29.72 11.46
CA GLU A 58 -6.52 31.16 11.43
C GLU A 58 -5.29 32.07 11.61
N LYS A 59 -4.11 31.55 11.97
CA LYS A 59 -3.00 32.42 12.39
C LYS A 59 -1.84 32.62 11.43
N ILE A 60 -1.62 31.80 10.40
CA ILE A 60 -0.54 32.07 9.44
C ILE A 60 -0.90 31.43 8.10
N VAL A 61 -1.56 32.19 7.22
CA VAL A 61 -1.65 31.83 5.80
C VAL A 61 -0.83 32.88 5.06
N PHE A 62 0.37 32.51 4.62
CA PHE A 62 1.09 33.34 3.65
C PHE A 62 0.26 33.37 2.35
N HIS A 63 0.29 34.49 1.60
CA HIS A 63 -0.52 34.64 0.38
C HIS A 63 -0.30 33.52 -0.67
N GLU A 64 0.83 32.81 -0.57
CA GLU A 64 1.20 31.67 -1.40
C GLU A 64 0.50 30.37 -0.99
N GLU A 65 0.14 30.22 0.29
CA GLU A 65 -0.52 29.03 0.87
C GLU A 65 -2.05 29.11 0.86
N ALA A 66 -2.63 30.27 0.50
CA ALA A 66 -4.08 30.48 0.41
C ALA A 66 -4.77 29.61 -0.68
N LYS A 67 -3.98 28.97 -1.55
CA LYS A 67 -4.45 28.04 -2.57
C LYS A 67 -4.27 26.57 -2.20
N SER A 68 -3.68 26.29 -1.05
CA SER A 68 -3.43 24.92 -0.61
C SER A 68 -4.71 24.31 -0.01
N PRO A 69 -4.98 23.02 -0.25
CA PRO A 69 -6.13 22.35 0.35
C PRO A 69 -6.06 22.36 1.88
N ILE A 70 -7.22 22.51 2.54
CA ILE A 70 -7.31 22.57 4.01
C ILE A 70 -7.82 21.22 4.53
N VAL A 71 -7.05 20.60 5.42
CA VAL A 71 -7.47 19.39 6.14
C VAL A 71 -8.48 19.79 7.23
N LEU A 72 -9.61 19.09 7.32
CA LEU A 72 -10.70 19.36 8.26
C LEU A 72 -10.78 18.33 9.39
N GLN A 73 -10.42 17.09 9.09
CA GLN A 73 -10.48 15.97 10.02
C GLN A 73 -9.43 14.95 9.64
N GLU A 74 -8.69 14.45 10.61
CA GLU A 74 -7.76 13.34 10.44
C GLU A 74 -8.18 12.21 11.39
N THR A 75 -8.25 10.98 10.87
CA THR A 75 -8.47 9.77 11.68
C THR A 75 -7.30 8.83 11.45
N GLU A 76 -6.65 8.34 12.52
CA GLU A 76 -5.52 7.40 12.42
C GLU A 76 -5.79 6.09 13.17
N GLU A 77 -5.53 4.97 12.49
CA GLU A 77 -5.56 3.63 13.06
C GLU A 77 -4.24 2.90 12.82
N LYS A 78 -3.74 2.21 13.85
CA LYS A 78 -2.54 1.38 13.76
C LYS A 78 -2.86 -0.09 14.02
N LEU A 79 -2.59 -0.91 13.02
CA LEU A 79 -2.83 -2.35 12.99
C LEU A 79 -1.50 -3.11 12.97
N SER A 80 -1.45 -4.28 13.61
CA SER A 80 -0.42 -5.30 13.38
C SER A 80 -1.04 -6.40 12.54
N THR A 81 -0.46 -6.67 11.38
CA THR A 81 -1.10 -7.47 10.33
C THR A 81 -0.20 -8.58 9.80
N LEU A 82 -0.85 -9.69 9.43
CA LEU A 82 -0.35 -10.69 8.51
C LEU A 82 -1.50 -11.01 7.55
N LYS A 83 -1.43 -10.48 6.34
CA LYS A 83 -2.39 -10.78 5.27
C LYS A 83 -1.68 -11.43 4.10
N VAL A 84 -2.34 -12.39 3.47
CA VAL A 84 -1.85 -13.05 2.26
C VAL A 84 -2.90 -12.94 1.18
N TYR A 85 -2.47 -12.46 0.02
CA TYR A 85 -3.26 -12.35 -1.20
C TYR A 85 -2.62 -13.18 -2.30
N GLU A 86 -3.45 -13.85 -3.09
CA GLU A 86 -3.03 -14.63 -4.24
C GLU A 86 -3.74 -14.17 -5.49
N GLY A 87 -3.00 -14.04 -6.58
CA GLY A 87 -3.51 -13.64 -7.88
C GLY A 87 -2.60 -14.11 -9.00
N GLU A 88 -3.01 -13.79 -10.23
CA GLU A 88 -2.22 -14.04 -11.42
C GLU A 88 -1.91 -12.70 -12.10
N TYR A 89 -0.68 -12.54 -12.57
CA TYR A 89 -0.25 -11.35 -13.30
C TYR A 89 0.74 -11.75 -14.38
N LEU A 90 0.47 -11.38 -15.64
CA LEU A 90 1.25 -11.79 -16.81
C LEU A 90 1.48 -13.32 -16.85
N ASP A 91 0.42 -14.08 -16.65
CA ASP A 91 0.39 -15.55 -16.61
C ASP A 91 1.26 -16.21 -15.53
N ALA A 92 1.79 -15.42 -14.57
CA ALA A 92 2.53 -15.91 -13.42
C ALA A 92 1.69 -15.82 -12.15
N LYS A 93 1.81 -16.83 -11.28
CA LYS A 93 1.19 -16.78 -9.95
C LYS A 93 1.97 -15.82 -9.07
N VAL A 94 1.25 -14.93 -8.39
CA VAL A 94 1.83 -13.95 -7.48
C VAL A 94 1.14 -14.06 -6.13
N SER A 95 1.94 -14.24 -5.08
CA SER A 95 1.50 -14.16 -3.69
C SER A 95 2.04 -12.88 -3.06
N ILE A 96 1.17 -12.10 -2.44
CA ILE A 96 1.50 -10.83 -1.78
C ILE A 96 1.22 -10.98 -0.29
N TYR A 97 2.25 -10.74 0.52
CA TYR A 97 2.17 -10.79 1.97
C TYR A 97 2.31 -9.37 2.51
N ILE A 98 1.38 -8.95 3.35
CA ILE A 98 1.45 -7.69 4.09
C ILE A 98 1.71 -8.05 5.55
N MET A 99 2.82 -7.56 6.09
CA MET A 99 3.37 -8.03 7.36
C MET A 99 3.82 -6.88 8.25
N GLY A 100 3.52 -7.01 9.55
CA GLY A 100 3.92 -6.04 10.56
C GLY A 100 2.91 -4.91 10.69
N ASP A 101 3.42 -3.75 11.09
CA ASP A 101 2.57 -2.59 11.37
C ASP A 101 2.02 -1.98 10.06
N VAL A 102 0.72 -1.67 10.07
CA VAL A 102 0.03 -0.88 9.05
C VAL A 102 -0.62 0.31 9.76
N VAL A 103 -0.31 1.52 9.28
CA VAL A 103 -0.95 2.75 9.76
C VAL A 103 -1.89 3.24 8.67
N GLN A 104 -3.17 3.39 8.99
CA GLN A 104 -4.18 3.90 8.08
C GLN A 104 -4.62 5.28 8.54
N ARG A 105 -4.70 6.22 7.60
CA ARG A 105 -5.22 7.57 7.82
C ARG A 105 -6.29 7.92 6.81
N GLU A 106 -7.31 8.62 7.28
CA GLU A 106 -8.33 9.25 6.46
C GLU A 106 -8.35 10.75 6.77
N ASP A 107 -8.01 11.54 5.76
CA ASP A 107 -7.96 12.99 5.83
C ASP A 107 -9.10 13.58 4.98
N MET A 108 -9.99 14.35 5.59
CA MET A 108 -11.02 15.10 4.85
C MET A 108 -10.44 16.44 4.43
N VAL A 109 -10.37 16.69 3.13
CA VAL A 109 -9.75 17.89 2.57
C VAL A 109 -10.78 18.75 1.86
N THR A 110 -10.70 20.06 2.01
CA THR A 110 -11.50 21.03 1.24
C THR A 110 -10.61 21.74 0.22
N GLU A 111 -11.10 21.89 -1.01
CA GLU A 111 -10.43 22.75 -1.99
C GLU A 111 -10.29 24.19 -1.49
N ALA A 112 -9.31 24.93 -2.02
CA ALA A 112 -9.12 26.34 -1.70
C ALA A 112 -10.33 27.23 -2.08
N SER A 113 -11.21 26.75 -2.96
CA SER A 113 -12.49 27.38 -3.32
C SER A 113 -13.54 27.23 -2.20
N GLY A 114 -13.39 26.26 -1.29
CA GLY A 114 -14.36 25.94 -0.24
C GLY A 114 -15.56 25.13 -0.71
N GLU A 115 -15.64 24.79 -2.00
CA GLU A 115 -16.86 24.24 -2.61
C GLU A 115 -16.93 22.71 -2.59
N GLU A 116 -15.77 22.03 -2.61
CA GLU A 116 -15.71 20.57 -2.64
C GLU A 116 -14.86 20.00 -1.49
N GLN A 117 -15.41 18.96 -0.86
CA GLN A 117 -14.74 18.16 0.16
C GLN A 117 -14.52 16.75 -0.36
N TYR A 118 -13.31 16.23 -0.22
CA TYR A 118 -12.99 14.87 -0.64
C TYR A 118 -12.06 14.20 0.37
N PRO A 119 -12.18 12.87 0.55
CA PRO A 119 -11.28 12.11 1.40
C PRO A 119 -9.95 11.86 0.67
N ILE A 120 -8.87 11.85 1.45
CA ILE A 120 -7.58 11.29 1.05
C ILE A 120 -7.28 10.15 2.01
N TYR A 121 -7.17 8.95 1.47
CA TYR A 121 -6.78 7.77 2.22
C TYR A 121 -5.27 7.57 2.13
N THR A 122 -4.63 7.39 3.27
CA THR A 122 -3.21 7.03 3.36
C THR A 122 -3.06 5.71 4.10
N SER A 123 -2.33 4.75 3.52
CA SER A 123 -1.92 3.52 4.20
C SER A 123 -0.40 3.40 4.17
N GLU A 124 0.23 3.32 5.34
CA GLU A 124 1.66 3.10 5.50
C GLU A 124 1.92 1.68 5.96
N TYR A 125 2.64 0.90 5.15
CA TYR A 125 2.97 -0.50 5.41
C TYR A 125 4.43 -0.65 5.83
N GLN A 126 4.66 -1.33 6.95
CA GLN A 126 6.01 -1.68 7.37
C GLN A 126 6.73 -2.57 6.34
N LEU A 127 6.08 -3.64 5.90
CA LEU A 127 6.66 -4.63 5.00
C LEU A 127 5.60 -5.26 4.08
N ILE A 128 5.88 -5.25 2.78
CA ILE A 128 5.14 -6.00 1.77
C ILE A 128 6.12 -6.94 1.07
N LYS A 129 5.76 -8.21 0.94
CA LYS A 129 6.54 -9.24 0.26
C LYS A 129 5.76 -9.79 -0.92
N PHE A 130 6.33 -9.68 -2.11
CA PHE A 130 5.83 -10.31 -3.32
C PHE A 130 6.61 -11.59 -3.57
N VAL A 131 5.92 -12.65 -3.98
CA VAL A 131 6.51 -13.96 -4.30
C VAL A 131 5.93 -14.45 -5.61
N SER A 132 6.78 -14.90 -6.52
CA SER A 132 6.37 -15.50 -7.78
C SER A 132 7.48 -16.41 -8.32
N ASP A 133 7.14 -17.27 -9.26
CA ASP A 133 8.10 -17.97 -10.12
C ASP A 133 8.64 -17.08 -11.25
N SER A 134 8.06 -15.89 -11.45
CA SER A 134 8.47 -14.93 -12.48
C SER A 134 8.91 -13.60 -11.87
N GLY A 135 10.22 -13.37 -11.81
CA GLY A 135 10.78 -12.07 -11.41
C GLY A 135 10.37 -10.92 -12.34
N TYR A 136 10.17 -11.22 -13.62
CA TYR A 136 9.66 -10.24 -14.60
C TYR A 136 8.23 -9.81 -14.26
N ALA A 137 7.35 -10.75 -13.90
CA ALA A 137 5.99 -10.42 -13.49
C ALA A 137 5.98 -9.54 -12.23
N LEU A 138 6.83 -9.84 -11.23
CA LEU A 138 6.96 -9.01 -10.04
C LEU A 138 7.47 -7.60 -10.35
N GLN A 139 8.46 -7.48 -11.23
CA GLN A 139 9.00 -6.19 -11.64
C GLN A 139 7.93 -5.36 -12.36
N GLN A 140 7.24 -5.93 -13.34
CA GLN A 140 6.19 -5.23 -14.08
C GLN A 140 5.01 -4.84 -13.19
N LEU A 141 4.59 -5.73 -12.28
CA LEU A 141 3.54 -5.41 -11.33
C LEU A 141 3.95 -4.23 -10.44
N THR A 142 5.15 -4.24 -9.86
CA THR A 142 5.59 -3.16 -8.98
C THR A 142 5.85 -1.84 -9.69
N GLU A 143 6.38 -1.86 -10.92
CA GLU A 143 6.46 -0.67 -11.78
C GLU A 143 5.07 -0.12 -12.10
N ARG A 144 4.11 -1.00 -12.37
CA ARG A 144 2.73 -0.59 -12.66
C ARG A 144 2.04 0.01 -11.44
N LEU A 145 2.24 -0.57 -10.26
CA LEU A 145 1.74 -0.02 -9.00
C LEU A 145 2.34 1.37 -8.73
N ASP A 146 3.63 1.57 -8.99
CA ASP A 146 4.29 2.87 -8.86
C ASP A 146 3.69 3.91 -9.82
N ILE A 147 3.48 3.55 -11.09
CA ILE A 147 2.88 4.45 -12.10
C ILE A 147 1.42 4.79 -11.79
N ASP A 148 0.61 3.79 -11.45
CA ASP A 148 -0.83 3.96 -11.26
C ASP A 148 -1.17 4.68 -9.95
N LEU A 149 -0.38 4.46 -8.90
CA LEU A 149 -0.71 4.90 -7.54
C LEU A 149 0.31 5.87 -6.94
N GLY A 150 1.46 6.09 -7.57
CA GLY A 150 2.54 6.92 -7.03
C GLY A 150 3.07 6.40 -5.69
N ILE A 151 3.17 5.08 -5.52
CA ILE A 151 3.54 4.46 -4.25
C ILE A 151 4.98 4.84 -3.88
N ASP A 152 5.16 5.47 -2.72
CA ASP A 152 6.49 5.71 -2.18
C ASP A 152 7.01 4.46 -1.46
N VAL A 153 8.26 4.07 -1.75
CA VAL A 153 8.88 2.87 -1.18
C VAL A 153 10.27 3.22 -0.66
N LYS A 154 10.45 3.17 0.66
CA LYS A 154 11.74 3.49 1.29
C LYS A 154 12.87 2.54 0.88
N SER A 155 12.58 1.24 0.75
CA SER A 155 13.59 0.25 0.38
C SER A 155 13.00 -0.94 -0.36
N LYS A 156 13.69 -1.38 -1.41
CA LYS A 156 13.37 -2.56 -2.22
C LYS A 156 14.52 -3.58 -2.14
N GLU A 157 14.21 -4.84 -1.89
CA GLU A 157 15.20 -5.92 -1.78
C GLU A 157 14.73 -7.16 -2.55
N TRP A 158 15.61 -7.70 -3.40
CA TRP A 158 15.34 -8.90 -4.20
C TRP A 158 16.04 -10.11 -3.61
N VAL A 159 15.31 -11.22 -3.47
CA VAL A 159 15.83 -12.50 -3.00
C VAL A 159 15.44 -13.61 -3.97
N PHE A 160 16.42 -14.43 -4.36
CA PHE A 160 16.24 -15.51 -5.32
C PHE A 160 16.50 -16.85 -4.63
N HIS A 161 15.48 -17.69 -4.56
CA HIS A 161 15.58 -19.02 -3.97
C HIS A 161 15.55 -20.07 -5.08
N ARG A 162 16.64 -20.81 -5.24
CA ARG A 162 16.70 -21.95 -6.15
C ARG A 162 16.53 -23.23 -5.36
N SER A 163 15.49 -23.97 -5.69
CA SER A 163 15.19 -25.29 -5.14
C SER A 163 15.45 -26.35 -6.21
N ARG A 164 16.05 -27.48 -5.82
CA ARG A 164 16.05 -28.71 -6.61
C ARG A 164 15.00 -29.62 -6.00
N GLU A 165 13.95 -29.94 -6.74
CA GLU A 165 13.12 -31.09 -6.38
C GLU A 165 13.90 -32.37 -6.68
N GLY A 166 13.90 -33.28 -5.71
CA GLY A 166 14.55 -34.60 -5.75
C GLY A 166 13.53 -35.71 -5.63
#